data_AF-A0A932R2D5-F1
#
_entry.id   AF-A0A932R2D5-F1
#
_cell.length_a   1.000
_cell.length_b   1.000
_cell.length_c   1.000
_cell.angle_alpha   90.00
_cell.angle_beta   90.00
_cell.angle_gamma   90.00
#
_symmetry.space_group_name_H-M   'P 1'
#
loop_
_entity.id
_entity.type
_entity.pdbx_description
1 polymer ?
#
loop_
_entity_poly.entity_id
_entity_poly.type
_entity_poly.pdbx_seq_one_letter_code
_entity_poly.pdbx_strand_id
1 'polypeptide(L)'
;MKNKISTILLFFMFIFIFKTSPAFAADYKLLSPIGSITSVNTTTDFNNYLQTIINICIAVTATLSVIMLIIGGLQYVFSSVSETTKKDAKERITNAILGILIVLSGYLILSTIDPKLLKLDFPAVPTKDQLKPLN
;
A
#
# COMPACT_ATOMS: atom_id res chain seq x y z
N MET A 1 -17.58 -25.65 -18.21
CA MET A 1 -16.16 -25.91 -17.86
C MET A 1 -15.17 -24.84 -18.38
N LYS A 2 -15.53 -24.02 -19.40
CA LYS A 2 -14.67 -22.95 -19.97
C LYS A 2 -14.26 -21.83 -18.98
N ASN A 3 -15.08 -21.55 -17.97
CA ASN A 3 -14.94 -20.38 -17.10
C ASN A 3 -13.91 -20.61 -15.97
N LYS A 4 -13.77 -21.87 -15.52
CA LYS A 4 -12.90 -22.25 -14.40
C LYS A 4 -11.41 -22.20 -14.79
N ILE A 5 -11.09 -22.57 -16.03
CA ILE A 5 -9.72 -22.49 -16.59
C ILE A 5 -9.30 -21.03 -16.79
N SER A 6 -10.20 -20.15 -17.22
CA SER A 6 -9.91 -18.71 -17.34
C SER A 6 -9.61 -18.08 -15.97
N THR A 7 -10.32 -18.47 -14.91
CA THR A 7 -10.05 -17.99 -13.54
C THR A 7 -8.72 -18.52 -12.98
N ILE A 8 -8.36 -19.77 -13.25
CA ILE A 8 -7.05 -20.35 -12.85
C ILE A 8 -5.88 -19.67 -13.60
N LEU A 9 -6.08 -19.34 -14.88
CA LEU A 9 -5.08 -18.65 -15.70
C LEU A 9 -4.87 -17.20 -15.24
N LEU A 10 -5.94 -16.53 -14.80
CA LEU A 10 -5.86 -15.20 -14.17
C LEU A 10 -5.08 -15.26 -12.84
N PHE A 11 -5.30 -16.29 -12.04
CA PHE A 11 -4.59 -16.49 -10.77
C PHE A 11 -3.09 -16.78 -10.98
N PHE A 12 -2.76 -17.57 -12.01
CA PHE A 12 -1.37 -17.85 -12.40
C PHE A 12 -0.66 -16.60 -12.94
N MET A 13 -1.37 -15.76 -13.72
CA MET A 13 -0.86 -14.46 -14.17
C MET A 13 -0.66 -13.49 -12.99
N PHE A 14 -1.52 -13.53 -11.99
CA PHE A 14 -1.38 -12.73 -10.77
C PHE A 14 -0.14 -13.12 -9.95
N ILE A 15 0.17 -14.41 -9.85
CA ILE A 15 1.39 -14.91 -9.18
C ILE A 15 2.67 -14.46 -9.90
N PHE A 16 2.64 -14.35 -11.23
CA PHE A 16 3.80 -13.91 -12.02
C PHE A 16 4.12 -12.42 -11.81
N ILE A 17 3.12 -11.58 -11.51
CA ILE A 17 3.32 -10.17 -11.15
C ILE A 17 4.08 -10.03 -9.81
N PHE A 18 3.97 -10.99 -8.90
CA PHE A 18 4.67 -11.00 -7.61
C PHE A 18 6.12 -11.51 -7.67
N LYS A 19 6.59 -12.03 -8.82
CA LYS A 19 7.97 -12.54 -9.01
C LYS A 19 8.88 -11.52 -9.71
N THR A 20 8.80 -10.24 -9.35
CA THR A 20 9.81 -9.26 -9.77
C THR A 20 10.96 -9.28 -8.77
N SER A 21 12.13 -9.78 -9.21
CA SER A 21 13.38 -9.60 -8.47
C SER A 21 13.68 -8.11 -8.30
N PRO A 22 14.14 -7.62 -7.12
CA PRO A 22 14.63 -6.26 -7.01
C PRO A 22 15.99 -6.16 -7.71
N ALA A 23 16.00 -5.65 -8.94
CA ALA A 23 17.21 -5.20 -9.61
C ALA A 23 17.40 -3.71 -9.31
N PHE A 24 18.13 -3.36 -8.25
CA PHE A 24 18.52 -1.97 -7.98
C PHE A 24 19.93 -1.88 -7.40
N ALA A 25 20.83 -1.28 -8.18
CA ALA A 25 22.07 -0.65 -7.70
C ALA A 25 22.59 0.33 -8.77
N ALA A 26 21.96 1.49 -8.89
CA ALA A 26 22.54 2.69 -9.50
C ALA A 26 21.82 3.91 -8.92
N ASP A 27 22.58 4.94 -8.52
CA ASP A 27 22.04 6.22 -8.06
C ASP A 27 21.14 6.81 -9.15
N TYR A 28 19.85 6.99 -8.83
CA TYR A 28 18.84 7.48 -9.77
C TYR A 28 18.41 8.90 -9.38
N LYS A 29 18.65 9.85 -10.28
CA LYS A 29 18.12 11.22 -10.17
C LYS A 29 16.68 11.24 -10.68
N LEU A 30 15.74 11.55 -9.80
CA LEU A 30 14.33 11.68 -10.17
C LEU A 30 14.15 12.84 -11.15
N LEU A 31 13.59 12.58 -12.34
CA LEU A 31 13.23 13.64 -13.31
C LEU A 31 11.91 14.35 -12.94
N SER A 32 11.11 13.73 -12.09
CA SER A 32 9.90 14.32 -11.50
C SER A 32 9.89 14.01 -10.00
N PRO A 33 10.19 15.00 -9.14
CA PRO A 33 10.16 14.85 -7.69
C PRO A 33 8.75 14.45 -7.21
N ILE A 34 8.67 13.46 -6.33
CA ILE A 34 7.46 13.18 -5.57
C ILE A 34 7.63 13.79 -4.18
N GLY A 35 6.83 14.80 -3.84
CA GLY A 35 7.03 15.58 -2.62
C GLY A 35 8.39 16.29 -2.60
N SER A 36 9.17 16.14 -1.52
CA SER A 36 10.47 16.83 -1.32
C SER A 36 11.69 16.01 -1.76
N ILE A 37 11.50 14.88 -2.44
CA ILE A 37 12.59 13.95 -2.77
C ILE A 37 13.14 14.30 -4.15
N THR A 38 14.38 14.79 -4.22
CA THR A 38 15.04 15.25 -5.46
C THR A 38 16.20 14.37 -5.93
N SER A 39 16.61 13.37 -5.13
CA SER A 39 17.71 12.44 -5.42
C SER A 39 17.56 11.18 -4.56
N VAL A 40 17.89 10.00 -5.09
CA VAL A 40 17.87 8.73 -4.34
C VAL A 40 19.29 8.25 -4.03
N ASN A 41 19.77 8.52 -2.81
CA ASN A 41 20.90 7.87 -2.16
C ASN A 41 20.43 6.54 -1.56
N THR A 42 21.10 5.48 -1.98
CA THR A 42 20.72 4.06 -1.94
C THR A 42 20.21 3.45 -0.62
N THR A 43 20.31 4.11 0.52
CA THR A 43 19.80 3.58 1.81
C THR A 43 18.75 4.46 2.46
N THR A 44 18.91 5.78 2.47
CA THR A 44 17.97 6.71 3.14
C THR A 44 16.78 7.07 2.26
N ASP A 45 16.95 7.08 0.94
CA ASP A 45 15.91 7.56 0.03
C ASP A 45 14.94 6.47 -0.42
N PHE A 46 15.34 5.19 -0.40
CA PHE A 46 14.39 4.08 -0.55
C PHE A 46 13.36 4.08 0.59
N ASN A 47 13.84 4.38 1.78
CA ASN A 47 13.05 4.45 3.00
C ASN A 47 12.04 5.60 2.93
N ASN A 48 12.51 6.81 2.59
CA ASN A 48 11.63 7.95 2.39
C ASN A 48 10.64 7.75 1.22
N TYR A 49 11.06 7.10 0.14
CA TYR A 49 10.20 6.78 -1.00
C TYR A 49 9.07 5.80 -0.61
N LEU A 50 9.43 4.71 0.07
CA LEU A 50 8.45 3.71 0.52
C LEU A 50 7.50 4.29 1.56
N GLN A 51 8.00 5.09 2.50
CA GLN A 51 7.17 5.79 3.50
C GLN A 51 6.18 6.74 2.81
N THR A 52 6.62 7.47 1.79
CA THR A 52 5.76 8.39 1.03
C THR A 52 4.66 7.63 0.29
N ILE A 53 4.97 6.50 -0.35
CA ILE A 53 3.98 5.66 -1.03
C ILE A 53 2.96 5.09 -0.05
N ILE A 54 3.41 4.54 1.08
CA ILE A 54 2.52 4.00 2.10
C ILE A 54 1.55 5.08 2.60
N ASN A 55 2.05 6.29 2.85
CA ASN A 55 1.22 7.40 3.30
C ASN A 55 0.17 7.83 2.25
N ILE A 56 0.57 7.89 0.97
CA ILE A 56 -0.36 8.20 -0.14
C ILE A 56 -1.42 7.10 -0.28
N CYS A 57 -1.03 5.82 -0.20
CA CYS A 57 -1.96 4.70 -0.27
C CYS A 57 -3.01 4.77 0.85
N ILE A 58 -2.59 5.01 2.09
CA ILE A 58 -3.51 5.16 3.23
C ILE A 58 -4.47 6.32 3.00
N ALA A 59 -3.97 7.48 2.55
CA ALA A 59 -4.79 8.67 2.31
C ALA A 59 -5.85 8.43 1.21
N VAL A 60 -5.45 7.81 0.11
CA VAL A 60 -6.34 7.50 -1.02
C VAL A 60 -7.40 6.47 -0.60
N THR A 61 -7.00 5.38 0.07
CA THR A 61 -7.95 4.35 0.51
C THR A 61 -8.93 4.89 1.55
N ALA A 62 -8.46 5.65 2.54
CA ALA A 62 -9.33 6.25 3.56
C ALA A 62 -10.42 7.13 2.91
N THR A 63 -10.02 7.99 1.97
CA THR A 63 -10.94 8.89 1.27
C THR A 63 -11.99 8.12 0.45
N LEU A 64 -11.56 7.12 -0.33
CA LEU A 64 -12.46 6.27 -1.12
C LEU A 64 -13.44 5.49 -0.24
N SER A 65 -12.98 4.93 0.87
CA SER A 65 -13.83 4.17 1.78
C SER A 65 -14.90 5.04 2.43
N VAL A 66 -14.58 6.28 2.82
CA VAL A 66 -15.56 7.22 3.37
C VAL A 66 -16.66 7.54 2.33
N ILE A 67 -16.28 7.77 1.07
CA ILE A 67 -17.26 8.02 0.00
C ILE A 67 -18.19 6.82 -0.19
N MET A 68 -17.65 5.59 -0.20
CA MET A 68 -18.47 4.38 -0.32
C MET A 68 -19.38 4.16 0.88
N LEU A 69 -18.94 4.50 2.09
CA LEU A 69 -19.77 4.45 3.30
C LEU A 69 -20.94 5.43 3.22
N ILE A 70 -20.72 6.65 2.73
CA ILE A 70 -21.80 7.63 2.57
C ILE A 70 -22.82 7.12 1.56
N ILE A 71 -22.38 6.63 0.40
CA ILE A 71 -23.30 6.12 -0.63
C ILE A 71 -24.07 4.90 -0.13
N GLY A 72 -23.39 3.95 0.52
CA GLY A 72 -24.03 2.76 1.09
C GLY A 72 -24.98 3.10 2.24
N GLY A 73 -24.63 4.06 3.09
CA GLY A 73 -25.45 4.53 4.21
C GLY A 73 -26.72 5.23 3.73
N LEU A 74 -26.60 6.15 2.76
CA LEU A 74 -27.76 6.79 2.14
C LEU A 74 -28.64 5.74 1.45
N GLN A 75 -28.04 4.83 0.69
CA GLN A 75 -28.77 3.75 0.02
C GLN A 75 -29.52 2.88 1.05
N TYR A 76 -28.94 2.58 2.21
CA TYR A 76 -29.57 1.79 3.27
C TYR A 76 -30.80 2.50 3.89
N VAL A 77 -30.70 3.81 4.15
CA VAL A 77 -31.81 4.59 4.74
C VAL A 77 -32.96 4.77 3.73
N PHE A 78 -32.65 5.02 2.46
CA PHE A 78 -33.66 5.24 1.43
C PHE A 78 -34.25 3.96 0.83
N SER A 79 -33.67 2.79 1.07
CA SER A 79 -34.13 1.51 0.49
C SER A 79 -35.29 0.85 1.25
N SER A 80 -36.13 1.64 1.90
CA SER A 80 -37.27 1.18 2.71
C SER A 80 -38.25 0.26 1.95
N VAL A 81 -38.26 0.29 0.62
CA VAL A 81 -39.25 -0.40 -0.24
C VAL A 81 -38.74 -1.72 -0.85
N SER A 82 -37.43 -1.94 -1.00
CA SER A 82 -36.88 -3.12 -1.69
C SER A 82 -35.81 -3.84 -0.87
N GLU A 83 -36.07 -5.10 -0.52
CA GLU A 83 -35.12 -5.97 0.21
C GLU A 83 -33.80 -6.16 -0.55
N THR A 84 -33.82 -6.18 -1.89
CA THR A 84 -32.63 -6.26 -2.73
C THR A 84 -31.71 -5.04 -2.50
N THR A 85 -32.27 -3.83 -2.50
CA THR A 85 -31.48 -2.61 -2.35
C THR A 85 -30.94 -2.46 -0.92
N LYS A 86 -31.66 -2.96 0.09
CA LYS A 86 -31.14 -3.05 1.46
C LYS A 86 -29.96 -4.00 1.56
N LYS A 87 -30.03 -5.16 0.89
CA LYS A 87 -28.95 -6.15 0.86
C LYS A 87 -27.71 -5.58 0.19
N ASP A 88 -27.86 -4.96 -0.98
CA ASP A 88 -26.76 -4.34 -1.72
C ASP A 88 -26.10 -3.21 -0.92
N ALA A 89 -26.90 -2.39 -0.23
CA ALA A 89 -26.40 -1.32 0.64
C ALA A 89 -25.56 -1.89 1.81
N LYS A 90 -26.02 -2.96 2.46
CA LYS A 90 -25.28 -3.63 3.53
C LYS A 90 -23.98 -4.25 3.03
N GLU A 91 -24.01 -4.87 1.86
CA GLU A 91 -22.80 -5.42 1.23
C GLU A 91 -21.78 -4.31 0.94
N ARG A 92 -22.23 -3.18 0.40
CA ARG A 92 -21.37 -2.03 0.12
C ARG A 92 -20.74 -1.44 1.38
N ILE A 93 -21.52 -1.29 2.46
CA ILE A 93 -21.02 -0.83 3.76
C ILE A 93 -19.98 -1.83 4.30
N THR A 94 -20.29 -3.14 4.25
CA THR A 94 -19.39 -4.19 4.74
C THR A 94 -18.07 -4.18 3.97
N ASN A 95 -18.12 -4.06 2.65
CA ASN A 95 -16.93 -3.99 1.80
C ASN A 95 -16.09 -2.74 2.09
N ALA A 96 -16.73 -1.58 2.33
CA ALA A 96 -16.02 -0.36 2.70
C ALA A 96 -15.33 -0.48 4.07
N ILE A 97 -16.00 -1.10 5.06
CA ILE A 97 -15.44 -1.37 6.39
C ILE A 97 -14.27 -2.35 6.29
N LEU A 98 -14.41 -3.43 5.51
CA LEU A 98 -13.31 -4.37 5.29
C LEU A 98 -12.10 -3.70 4.64
N GLY A 99 -12.30 -2.77 3.70
CA GLY A 99 -11.21 -1.99 3.11
C GLY A 99 -10.44 -1.16 4.14
N ILE A 100 -11.16 -0.45 5.02
CA ILE A 100 -10.55 0.32 6.12
C ILE A 100 -9.82 -0.62 7.09
N LEU A 101 -10.43 -1.75 7.42
CA LEU A 101 -9.88 -2.74 8.35
C LEU A 101 -8.53 -3.29 7.84
N ILE A 102 -8.42 -3.58 6.54
CA ILE A 102 -7.18 -4.08 5.93
C ILE A 102 -6.07 -3.03 6.02
N VAL A 103 -6.36 -1.76 5.71
CA VAL A 103 -5.36 -0.69 5.81
C VAL A 103 -4.92 -0.46 7.26
N LEU A 104 -5.89 -0.43 8.17
CA LEU A 104 -5.62 -0.24 9.60
C LEU A 104 -4.80 -1.40 10.17
N SER A 105 -5.15 -2.64 9.82
CA SER A 105 -4.39 -3.82 10.26
C SER A 105 -2.99 -3.85 9.67
N GLY A 106 -2.79 -3.46 8.40
CA GLY A 106 -1.46 -3.30 7.82
C GLY A 106 -0.61 -2.30 8.59
N TYR A 107 -1.15 -1.12 8.91
CA TYR A 107 -0.47 -0.12 9.73
C TYR A 107 -0.17 -0.64 11.14
N LEU A 108 -1.14 -1.31 11.77
CA LEU A 108 -1.01 -1.84 13.11
C LEU A 108 0.05 -2.95 13.19
N ILE A 109 0.08 -3.86 12.22
CA ILE A 109 1.07 -4.94 12.12
C ILE A 109 2.48 -4.35 11.96
N LEU A 110 2.67 -3.39 11.06
CA LEU A 110 3.96 -2.71 10.90
C LEU A 110 4.40 -2.01 12.19
N SER A 111 3.47 -1.30 12.85
CA SER A 111 3.75 -0.64 14.12
C SER A 111 4.01 -1.61 15.28
N THR A 112 3.44 -2.82 15.23
CA THR A 112 3.57 -3.82 16.30
C THR A 112 4.89 -4.58 16.20
N ILE A 113 5.36 -4.88 14.99
CA ILE A 113 6.62 -5.59 14.79
C ILE A 113 7.81 -4.68 15.12
N ASP A 114 7.89 -3.50 14.49
CA ASP A 114 8.86 -2.48 14.85
C ASP A 114 8.45 -1.14 14.22
N PRO A 115 8.23 -0.06 15.00
CA PRO A 115 7.92 1.26 14.46
C PRO A 115 9.06 1.82 13.58
N LYS A 116 10.27 1.26 13.66
CA LYS A 116 11.37 1.58 12.75
C LYS A 116 11.15 1.04 11.34
N LEU A 117 10.21 0.13 11.10
CA LEU A 117 9.79 -0.28 9.75
C LEU A 117 8.79 0.70 9.14
N LEU A 118 8.18 1.56 9.96
CA LEU A 118 7.36 2.69 9.48
C LEU A 118 8.21 3.92 9.20
N LYS A 119 9.32 4.09 9.93
CA LYS A 119 10.30 5.18 9.71
C LYS A 119 11.47 4.76 8.82
N LEU A 120 11.59 3.46 8.56
CA LEU A 120 12.65 2.80 7.80
C LEU A 120 14.03 3.37 8.16
N ASP A 121 14.39 3.30 9.44
CA ASP A 121 15.68 3.76 9.95
C ASP A 121 16.63 2.57 10.09
N PHE A 122 17.18 2.11 8.95
CA PHE A 122 18.19 1.06 8.95
C PHE A 122 19.52 1.67 9.38
N PRO A 123 20.20 1.13 10.41
CA PRO A 123 21.50 1.63 10.81
C PRO A 123 22.44 1.54 9.61
N ALA A 124 23.01 2.68 9.23
CA ALA A 124 23.95 2.79 8.14
C ALA A 124 25.01 1.70 8.28
N VAL A 125 25.13 0.83 7.27
CA VAL A 125 26.31 -0.03 7.14
C VAL A 125 27.49 0.92 7.04
N PRO A 126 28.52 0.82 7.91
CA PRO A 126 29.69 1.68 7.82
C PRO A 126 30.31 1.50 6.44
N THR A 127 30.14 2.51 5.59
CA THR A 127 30.85 2.63 4.32
C THR A 127 32.35 2.63 4.62
N LYS A 128 33.12 2.01 3.72
CA LYS A 128 34.56 1.76 3.83
C LYS A 128 35.46 3.01 4.03
N ASP A 129 34.87 4.19 4.21
CA ASP A 129 35.56 5.44 4.57
C ASP A 129 36.09 5.46 6.03
N GLN A 130 35.77 4.45 6.84
CA GLN A 130 36.41 4.24 8.15
C GLN A 130 37.76 3.48 8.06
N LEU A 131 38.25 3.17 6.86
CA LEU A 131 39.66 2.83 6.68
C LEU A 131 40.45 4.13 6.56
N LYS A 132 40.69 4.79 7.70
CA LYS A 132 41.82 5.70 7.85
C LYS A 132 43.06 4.93 7.35
N PRO A 133 43.84 5.42 6.37
CA PRO A 133 45.09 4.76 6.03
C PRO A 133 45.93 4.73 7.32
N LEU A 134 46.13 3.52 7.83
CA LEU A 134 47.18 3.24 8.79
C LEU A 134 48.48 3.54 8.05
N ASN A 135 49.09 4.67 8.46
CA ASN A 135 50.48 5.09 8.28
C ASN A 135 51.36 4.26 7.34
#